data_AF-A0A0C3GIE7-F1
#
_entry.id   AF-A0A0C3GIE7-F1
#
_cell.length_a   1.000
_cell.length_b   1.000
_cell.length_c   1.000
_cell.angle_alpha   90.00
_cell.angle_beta   90.00
_cell.angle_gamma   90.00
#
_symmetry.space_group_name_H-M   'P 1'
#
loop_
_entity.id
_entity.type
_entity.pdbx_description
1 polymer ?
#
loop_
_entity_poly.entity_id
_entity_poly.type
_entity_poly.pdbx_seq_one_letter_code
_entity_poly.pdbx_strand_id
1 'polypeptide(L)' 'MAKGARASTRKANNAALKSKVFGPVEDARTQRLSAKLLELAQQPKKRDEIAMVASES' A
#
# COMPACT_ATOMS: atom_id res chain seq x y z
N MET A 1 -4.68 9.94 35.85
CA MET A 1 -4.49 8.56 35.33
C MET A 1 -4.59 8.55 33.82
N ALA A 2 -3.57 8.06 33.11
CA ALA A 2 -3.72 7.79 31.68
C ALA A 2 -4.73 6.64 31.49
N LYS A 3 -5.64 6.77 30.52
CA LYS A 3 -6.59 5.69 30.20
C LYS A 3 -5.83 4.49 29.62
N GLY A 4 -6.31 3.27 29.86
CA GLY A 4 -5.74 2.06 29.25
C GLY A 4 -6.03 1.96 27.74
N ALA A 5 -5.30 1.10 27.02
CA ALA A 5 -5.50 0.90 25.58
C ALA A 5 -6.93 0.42 25.22
N ARG A 6 -7.57 -0.33 26.12
CA ARG A 6 -8.94 -0.85 25.94
C ARG A 6 -10.05 0.12 26.38
N ALA A 7 -9.71 1.32 26.82
CA ALA A 7 -10.71 2.30 27.24
C ALA A 7 -11.66 2.64 26.08
N SER A 8 -12.97 2.59 26.33
CA SER A 8 -14.03 2.79 25.32
C SER A 8 -13.86 4.10 24.55
N THR A 9 -13.54 5.19 25.26
CA THR A 9 -13.30 6.50 24.65
C THR A 9 -12.13 6.50 23.68
N ARG A 10 -11.03 5.80 24.01
CA ARG A 10 -9.88 5.67 23.10
C ARG A 10 -10.21 4.83 21.88
N LYS A 11 -10.95 3.72 22.07
CA LYS A 11 -11.40 2.86 20.97
C LYS A 11 -12.28 3.63 19.98
N ALA A 12 -13.28 4.36 20.48
CA ALA A 12 -14.20 5.14 19.64
C ALA A 12 -13.46 6.22 18.82
N ASN A 13 -12.56 6.96 19.46
CA ASN A 13 -11.77 7.99 18.78
C ASN A 13 -10.85 7.38 17.70
N ASN A 14 -10.19 6.26 17.99
CA ASN A 14 -9.34 5.57 17.03
C ASN A 14 -10.15 5.05 15.83
N ALA A 15 -11.36 4.54 16.05
CA ALA A 15 -12.25 4.13 14.96
C ALA A 15 -12.64 5.32 14.07
N ALA A 16 -12.94 6.47 14.67
CA ALA A 16 -13.25 7.69 13.92
C ALA A 16 -12.06 8.23 13.12
N LEU A 17 -10.84 8.19 13.68
CA LEU A 17 -9.62 8.57 12.96
C LEU A 17 -9.34 7.62 11.79
N LYS A 18 -9.55 6.32 11.98
CA LYS A 18 -9.43 5.32 10.92
C LYS A 18 -10.37 5.61 9.76
N SER A 19 -11.64 5.90 10.01
CA SER A 19 -12.59 6.15 8.92
C SER A 19 -12.38 7.50 8.23
N LYS A 20 -12.08 8.55 8.99
CA LYS A 20 -12.06 9.92 8.46
C LYS A 20 -10.71 10.33 7.87
N VAL A 21 -9.62 9.85 8.46
CA VAL A 21 -8.27 10.33 8.13
C VAL A 21 -7.46 9.24 7.44
N PHE A 22 -7.35 8.06 8.06
CA PHE A 22 -6.45 7.04 7.55
C PHE A 22 -7.04 6.26 6.36
N GLY A 23 -8.33 5.94 6.39
CA GLY A 23 -9.02 5.20 5.31
C GLY A 23 -8.83 5.85 3.93
N PRO A 24 -9.22 7.13 3.74
CA PRO A 24 -9.06 7.80 2.46
C PRO A 24 -7.61 7.87 1.96
N VAL A 25 -6.65 7.99 2.89
CA VAL A 25 -5.22 8.06 2.56
C VAL A 25 -4.70 6.71 2.06
N GLU A 26 -5.08 5.62 2.74
CA GLU A 26 -4.72 4.27 2.31
C GLU A 26 -5.41 3.90 0.98
N ASP A 27 -6.67 4.29 0.78
CA ASP A 27 -7.37 4.09 -0.48
C ASP A 27 -6.68 4.82 -1.64
N ALA A 28 -6.30 6.09 -1.46
CA ALA A 28 -5.53 6.83 -2.46
C ALA A 28 -4.14 6.19 -2.71
N ARG A 29 -3.52 5.62 -1.68
CA ARG A 29 -2.25 4.89 -1.82
C ARG A 29 -2.42 3.62 -2.65
N THR A 30 -3.44 2.82 -2.37
CA THR A 30 -3.70 1.57 -3.11
C THR A 30 -4.05 1.85 -4.57
N GLN A 31 -4.85 2.87 -4.86
CA GLN A 31 -5.15 3.32 -6.22
C GLN A 31 -3.88 3.69 -7.01
N ARG A 32 -2.99 4.51 -6.42
CA ARG A 32 -1.72 4.89 -7.07
C ARG A 32 -0.82 3.68 -7.35
N LEU A 33 -0.71 2.77 -6.38
CA LEU A 33 0.09 1.56 -6.55
C LEU A 33 -0.50 0.64 -7.61
N SER A 34 -1.82 0.48 -7.63
CA SER A 34 -2.52 -0.31 -8.66
C SER A 34 -2.27 0.26 -10.06
N ALA A 35 -2.37 1.58 -10.24
CA ALA A 35 -2.06 2.24 -11.51
C ALA A 35 -0.61 1.97 -11.96
N LYS A 36 0.36 2.10 -11.06
CA LYS A 36 1.78 1.82 -11.35
C LYS A 36 2.02 0.35 -11.72
N LEU A 37 1.33 -0.58 -11.06
CA LEU A 37 1.44 -2.01 -11.37
C LEU A 37 0.88 -2.34 -12.75
N LEU A 38 -0.24 -1.72 -13.13
CA LEU A 38 -0.81 -1.88 -14.47
C LEU A 38 0.12 -1.29 -15.54
N GLU A 39 0.70 -0.12 -15.29
CA GLU A 39 1.70 0.48 -16.18
C GLU A 39 2.89 -0.47 -16.38
N LEU A 40 3.46 -1.01 -15.29
CA LEU A 40 4.58 -1.96 -15.36
C LEU A 40 4.21 -3.25 -16.11
N ALA A 41 2.98 -3.76 -15.94
CA ALA A 41 2.53 -4.95 -16.64
C ALA A 41 2.34 -4.72 -18.15
N GLN A 42 1.99 -3.50 -18.56
CA GLN A 42 1.84 -3.12 -19.97
C GLN A 42 3.18 -2.84 -20.65
N GLN A 43 4.24 -2.59 -19.88
CA GLN A 43 5.57 -2.42 -20.46
C GLN A 43 5.97 -3.72 -21.18
N PRO A 44 6.43 -3.64 -22.44
CA PRO A 44 6.94 -4.81 -23.13
C PRO A 44 8.09 -5.38 -22.30
N LYS A 45 8.08 -6.71 -22.07
CA LYS A 45 9.16 -7.39 -21.35
C LYS A 45 10.49 -6.91 -21.94
N LYS A 46 11.29 -6.23 -21.12
CA LYS A 46 12.62 -5.75 -21.54
C LYS A 46 13.39 -6.98 -22.00
N ARG A 47 13.75 -7.00 -23.29
CA ARG A 47 14.57 -8.07 -23.88
C ARG A 47 15.96 -8.15 -23.22
N ASP A 48 16.37 -7.11 -22.50
CA ASP A 48 17.70 -6.97 -21.93
C ASP A 48 17.93 -7.80 -20.65
N GLU A 49 16.88 -8.22 -19.94
CA GLU A 49 17.03 -9.08 -18.75
C GLU A 49 17.24 -10.56 -19.12
N ILE A 50 16.73 -10.99 -20.29
CA ILE A 50 16.92 -12.37 -20.78
C ILE A 50 18.40 -12.62 -21.13
N ALA A 51 19.14 -11.58 -21.51
CA ALA A 51 20.56 -11.70 -21.83
C ALA A 51 21.46 -11.88 -20.59
N MET A 52 21.05 -11.37 -19.41
CA MET A 52 21.88 -11.42 -18.20
C MET A 52 21.71 -12.73 -17.42
N VAL A 53 20.51 -13.31 -17.44
CA VAL A 53 20.24 -14.64 -16.81
C VAL A 53 20.79 -15.78 -17.66
N ALA A 54 20.84 -15.64 -18.99
CA ALA A 54 21.39 -16.66 -19.89
C ALA A 54 22.93 -16.74 -19.88
N SER A 55 23.63 -15.72 -19.37
CA SER A 55 25.10 -15.73 -19.22
C SER A 55 25.59 -16.30 -17.87
N GLU A 56 24.67 -16.59 -16.95
CA GLU A 56 24.98 -17.12 -15.61
C GLU A 56 24.58 -18.60 -15.43
N SER A 57 24.29 -19.33 -16.51
CA SER A 57 24.02 -20.78 -16.52
C SER A 57 24.98 -21.56 -17.39
#